data_AF-A0AAU9E9J1-F1
#
_entry.id   AF-A0AAU9E9J1-F1
#
_cell.length_a   1.000
_cell.length_b   1.000
_cell.length_c   1.000
_cell.angle_alpha   90.00
_cell.angle_beta   90.00
_cell.angle_gamma   90.00
#
_symmetry.space_group_name_H-M   'P 1'
#
loop_
_entity.id
_entity.type
_entity.pdbx_description
1 polymer ?
#
loop_
_entity_poly.entity_id
_entity_poly.type
_entity_poly.pdbx_seq_one_letter_code
_entity_poly.pdbx_strand_id
1 'polypeptide(L)'
;MKIGKREKLYLIVIPILFVVLVMKSYLFDEYKATNFEEANVIKGIYQTVDEKYDGFVYDNNILSFRVVAIKIIKEEDGVKLYKSKVRKYLFTVIPYRDLIIEYRFNTK
;
A
#
# COMPACT_ATOMS: atom_id res chain seq x y z
N MET A 1 -26.14 -17.00 31.13
CA MET A 1 -25.64 -17.73 29.95
C MET A 1 -24.22 -18.20 30.24
N LYS A 2 -23.99 -19.51 30.46
CA LYS A 2 -22.65 -20.04 30.78
C LYS A 2 -21.89 -20.20 29.47
N ILE A 3 -20.95 -19.30 29.20
CA ILE A 3 -20.06 -19.37 28.05
C ILE A 3 -19.23 -20.65 28.15
N GLY A 4 -19.34 -21.51 27.12
CA GLY A 4 -18.62 -22.76 27.04
C GLY A 4 -17.11 -22.55 26.93
N LYS A 5 -16.30 -23.56 27.33
CA LYS A 5 -14.83 -23.48 27.24
C LYS A 5 -14.33 -23.12 25.83
N ARG A 6 -15.04 -23.58 24.79
CA ARG A 6 -14.74 -23.26 23.38
C ARG A 6 -15.08 -21.81 23.00
N GLU A 7 -16.21 -21.29 23.46
CA GLU A 7 -16.61 -19.90 23.19
C GLU A 7 -15.66 -18.90 23.86
N LYS A 8 -15.18 -19.20 25.08
CA LYS A 8 -14.11 -18.41 25.72
C LYS A 8 -12.83 -18.40 24.90
N LEU A 9 -12.47 -19.53 24.30
CA LEU A 9 -11.30 -19.63 23.44
C LEU A 9 -11.47 -18.75 22.19
N TYR A 10 -12.62 -18.81 21.51
CA TYR A 10 -12.88 -17.96 20.34
C TYR A 10 -12.85 -16.48 20.68
N LEU A 11 -13.42 -16.09 21.83
CA LEU A 11 -13.38 -14.70 22.32
C LEU A 11 -11.96 -14.16 22.53
N ILE A 12 -10.98 -15.04 22.81
CA ILE A 12 -9.56 -14.66 22.97
C ILE A 12 -8.83 -14.75 21.63
N VAL A 13 -9.09 -15.80 20.83
CA VAL A 13 -8.40 -16.05 19.57
C VAL A 13 -8.74 -14.99 18.53
N ILE A 14 -10.00 -14.58 18.40
CA ILE A 14 -10.44 -13.58 17.41
C ILE A 14 -9.66 -12.25 17.54
N PRO A 15 -9.58 -11.59 18.72
CA PRO A 15 -8.83 -10.34 18.84
C PRO A 15 -7.33 -10.53 18.63
N ILE A 16 -6.75 -11.66 19.08
CA ILE A 16 -5.34 -11.97 18.82
C ILE A 16 -5.09 -12.11 17.31
N LEU A 17 -5.94 -12.86 16.61
CA LEU A 17 -5.84 -13.06 15.17
C LEU A 17 -5.98 -11.73 14.44
N PHE A 18 -6.89 -10.86 14.89
CA PHE A 18 -7.07 -9.52 14.35
C PHE A 18 -5.78 -8.69 14.49
N VAL A 19 -5.16 -8.66 15.67
CA VAL A 19 -3.89 -7.96 15.89
C VAL A 19 -2.78 -8.51 14.99
N VAL A 20 -2.67 -9.84 14.87
CA VAL A 20 -1.67 -10.48 13.99
C VAL A 20 -1.86 -10.09 12.54
N LEU A 21 -3.10 -10.02 12.05
CA LEU A 21 -3.41 -9.61 10.68
C LEU A 21 -3.07 -8.13 10.45
N VAL A 22 -3.40 -7.26 11.40
CA VAL A 22 -3.06 -5.82 11.34
C VAL A 22 -1.54 -5.64 11.29
N MET A 23 -0.79 -6.30 12.18
CA MET A 23 0.68 -6.23 12.20
C MET A 23 1.30 -6.76 10.90
N LYS A 24 0.80 -7.90 10.40
CA LYS A 24 1.30 -8.48 9.14
C LYS A 24 1.11 -7.52 7.97
N SER A 25 -0.08 -6.92 7.84
CA SER A 25 -0.34 -5.94 6.78
C SER A 25 0.57 -4.73 6.92
N TYR A 26 0.76 -4.20 8.14
CA TYR A 26 1.61 -3.05 8.33
C TYR A 26 3.07 -3.30 7.94
N LEU A 27 3.62 -4.48 8.29
CA LEU A 27 5.04 -4.80 8.08
C LEU A 27 5.39 -5.24 6.65
N PHE A 28 4.48 -5.94 5.95
CA PHE A 28 4.81 -6.60 4.69
C PHE A 28 4.31 -5.88 3.43
N ASP A 29 3.41 -4.91 3.54
CA ASP A 29 2.80 -4.28 2.35
C ASP A 29 3.57 -3.05 1.81
N GLU A 30 4.55 -2.51 2.53
CA GLU A 30 5.32 -1.34 2.06
C GLU A 30 6.52 -1.76 1.20
N TYR A 31 6.51 -1.31 -0.06
CA TYR A 31 7.68 -1.41 -0.92
C TYR A 31 8.77 -0.46 -0.43
N LYS A 32 9.89 -1.00 0.03
CA LYS A 32 11.07 -0.22 0.41
C LYS A 32 11.90 0.06 -0.84
N ALA A 33 12.08 1.33 -1.19
CA ALA A 33 12.99 1.73 -2.26
C ALA A 33 14.40 1.24 -1.95
N THR A 34 15.02 0.59 -2.90
CA THR A 34 16.40 0.12 -2.76
C THR A 34 17.38 1.16 -3.31
N ASN A 35 16.94 1.98 -4.27
CA ASN A 35 17.75 3.00 -4.95
C ASN A 35 17.15 4.41 -4.89
N PHE A 36 18.00 5.43 -5.07
CA PHE A 36 17.60 6.85 -5.09
C PHE A 36 16.63 7.18 -6.25
N GLU A 37 16.80 6.54 -7.41
CA GLU A 37 15.88 6.66 -8.55
C GLU A 37 14.48 6.15 -8.20
N GLU A 38 14.39 5.00 -7.54
CA GLU A 38 13.11 4.42 -7.09
C GLU A 38 12.43 5.32 -6.07
N ALA A 39 13.18 5.96 -5.18
CA ALA A 39 12.62 6.91 -4.22
C ALA A 39 11.97 8.13 -4.91
N ASN A 40 12.57 8.64 -5.99
CA ASN A 40 12.01 9.73 -6.78
C ASN A 40 10.78 9.30 -7.57
N VAL A 41 10.77 8.07 -8.12
CA VAL A 41 9.60 7.48 -8.77
C VAL A 41 8.45 7.33 -7.77
N ILE A 42 8.74 6.84 -6.55
CA ILE A 42 7.75 6.74 -5.47
C ILE A 42 7.16 8.12 -5.14
N LYS A 43 7.99 9.15 -4.97
CA LYS A 43 7.53 10.52 -4.71
C LYS A 43 6.64 11.04 -5.84
N GLY A 44 7.04 10.84 -7.10
CA GLY A 44 6.24 11.25 -8.27
C GLY A 44 4.89 10.53 -8.33
N ILE A 45 4.85 9.25 -7.96
CA ILE A 45 3.60 8.48 -7.85
C ILE A 45 2.74 9.02 -6.71
N TYR A 46 3.31 9.31 -5.54
CA TYR A 46 2.57 9.92 -4.43
C TYR A 46 1.96 11.24 -4.85
N GLN A 47 2.71 12.14 -5.48
CA GLN A 47 2.19 13.42 -5.99
C GLN A 47 1.06 13.23 -7.03
N THR A 48 1.24 12.32 -7.99
CA THR A 48 0.22 12.04 -9.01
C THR A 48 -1.06 11.48 -8.41
N VAL A 49 -0.95 10.67 -7.35
CA VAL A 49 -2.10 10.13 -6.65
C VAL A 49 -2.75 11.20 -5.79
N ASP A 50 -1.97 12.04 -5.11
CA ASP A 50 -2.46 13.14 -4.28
C ASP A 50 -3.26 14.15 -5.12
N GLU A 51 -2.70 14.63 -6.23
CA GLU A 51 -3.39 15.54 -7.17
C GLU A 51 -4.68 14.94 -7.74
N LYS A 52 -4.72 13.61 -7.92
CA LYS A 52 -5.86 12.91 -8.51
C LYS A 52 -6.92 12.50 -7.50
N TYR A 53 -6.56 12.39 -6.23
CA TYR A 53 -7.41 11.90 -5.15
C TYR A 53 -7.48 12.88 -3.97
N ASP A 54 -7.28 14.16 -4.26
CA ASP A 54 -7.42 15.25 -3.31
C ASP A 54 -8.87 15.30 -2.80
N GLY A 55 -9.05 14.98 -1.52
CA GLY A 55 -10.38 14.86 -0.95
C GLY A 55 -10.38 14.50 0.52
N PHE A 56 -11.38 15.02 1.23
CA PHE A 56 -11.63 14.86 2.66
C PHE A 56 -11.51 13.41 3.19
N VAL A 57 -11.69 12.41 2.32
CA VAL A 57 -11.59 10.98 2.67
C VAL A 57 -10.13 10.53 2.89
N TYR A 58 -9.17 11.11 2.16
CA TYR A 58 -7.75 10.82 2.34
C TYR A 58 -7.18 11.61 3.53
N ASP A 59 -7.61 12.86 3.73
CA ASP A 59 -7.21 13.69 4.88
C ASP A 59 -7.62 13.10 6.24
N ASN A 60 -8.80 12.49 6.32
CA ASN A 60 -9.29 11.88 7.55
C ASN A 60 -8.76 10.45 7.78
N ASN A 61 -7.73 10.00 7.06
CA ASN A 61 -7.17 8.65 7.15
C ASN A 61 -8.18 7.51 6.88
N ILE A 62 -9.30 7.80 6.20
CA ILE A 62 -10.30 6.79 5.85
C ILE A 62 -9.80 5.97 4.66
N LEU A 63 -9.21 6.64 3.68
CA LEU A 63 -8.54 5.99 2.56
C LEU A 63 -7.06 6.30 2.60
N SER A 64 -6.25 5.28 2.35
CA SER A 64 -4.81 5.45 2.14
C SER A 64 -4.35 4.57 1.00
N PHE A 65 -3.15 4.83 0.52
CA PHE A 65 -2.57 4.06 -0.56
C PHE A 65 -1.09 3.80 -0.25
N ARG A 66 -0.61 2.64 -0.69
CA ARG A 66 0.79 2.24 -0.54
C ARG A 66 1.29 1.66 -1.84
N VAL A 67 2.52 2.00 -2.20
CA VAL A 67 3.23 1.34 -3.30
C VAL A 67 3.68 -0.03 -2.81
N VAL A 68 3.23 -1.08 -3.49
CA VAL A 68 3.48 -2.49 -3.12
C VAL A 68 4.58 -3.10 -3.98
N ALA A 69 4.70 -2.68 -5.23
CA ALA A 69 5.74 -3.18 -6.12
C ALA A 69 6.11 -2.14 -7.17
N ILE A 70 7.38 -2.03 -7.49
CA ILE A 70 7.90 -1.27 -8.63
C ILE A 70 8.66 -2.23 -9.52
N LYS A 71 8.43 -2.14 -10.84
CA LYS A 71 9.10 -2.96 -11.86
C LYS A 71 9.48 -2.08 -13.04
N ILE A 72 10.70 -2.22 -13.53
CA ILE A 72 11.12 -1.57 -14.77
C ILE A 72 10.58 -2.42 -15.93
N ILE A 73 9.84 -1.81 -16.85
CA ILE A 73 9.25 -2.49 -18.02
C ILE A 73 10.15 -2.32 -19.24
N LYS A 74 10.67 -1.11 -19.46
CA LYS A 74 11.46 -0.76 -20.64
C LYS A 74 12.51 0.29 -20.30
N GLU A 75 13.65 0.17 -20.95
CA GLU A 75 14.76 1.11 -20.92
C GLU A 75 15.13 1.39 -22.39
N GLU A 76 14.76 2.57 -22.89
CA GLU A 76 15.07 3.02 -24.24
C GLU A 76 15.67 4.43 -24.15
N ASP A 77 16.84 4.64 -24.76
CA ASP A 77 17.54 5.95 -24.91
C ASP A 77 17.55 6.83 -23.64
N GLY A 78 17.88 6.25 -22.48
CA GLY A 78 17.99 6.97 -21.21
C GLY A 78 16.65 7.30 -20.54
N VAL A 79 15.53 6.81 -21.08
CA VAL A 79 14.19 6.89 -20.48
C VAL A 79 13.81 5.54 -19.89
N LYS A 80 13.58 5.50 -18.57
CA LYS A 80 13.15 4.30 -17.84
C LYS A 80 11.64 4.35 -17.60
N LEU A 81 10.94 3.32 -18.06
CA LEU A 81 9.51 3.10 -17.83
C LEU A 81 9.30 2.19 -16.62
N TYR A 82 8.69 2.73 -15.58
CA TYR A 82 8.37 2.01 -14.34
C TYR A 82 6.89 1.64 -14.28
N LYS A 83 6.60 0.36 -14.05
CA LYS A 83 5.30 -0.12 -13.58
C LYS A 83 5.28 -0.11 -12.07
N SER A 84 4.38 0.66 -11.48
CA SER A 84 4.11 0.61 -10.06
C SER A 84 2.76 -0.05 -9.79
N LYS A 85 2.74 -0.98 -8.84
CA LYS A 85 1.52 -1.52 -8.26
C LYS A 85 1.23 -0.75 -6.99
N VAL A 86 0.16 0.03 -7.01
CA VAL A 86 -0.34 0.79 -5.87
C VAL A 86 -1.55 0.07 -5.30
N ARG A 87 -1.54 -0.20 -4.00
CA ARG A 87 -2.66 -0.82 -3.29
C ARG A 87 -3.35 0.22 -2.43
N LYS A 88 -4.67 0.28 -2.54
CA LYS A 88 -5.52 1.14 -1.74
C LYS A 88 -6.02 0.39 -0.50
N TYR A 89 -6.00 1.10 0.62
CA TYR A 89 -6.41 0.63 1.92
C TYR A 89 -7.57 1.47 2.45
N LEU A 90 -8.49 0.80 3.12
CA LEU A 90 -9.53 1.40 3.94
C LEU A 90 -9.05 1.37 5.40
N PHE A 91 -9.19 2.49 6.09
CA PHE A 91 -8.68 2.72 7.45
C PHE A 91 -7.19 2.34 7.59
N THR A 92 -6.40 2.45 6.52
CA THR A 92 -4.96 2.12 6.50
C THR A 92 -4.60 0.66 6.74
N VAL A 93 -5.59 -0.21 6.96
CA VAL A 93 -5.36 -1.62 7.33
C VAL A 93 -5.92 -2.57 6.28
N ILE A 94 -7.10 -2.27 5.71
CA ILE A 94 -7.83 -3.25 4.91
C ILE A 94 -7.59 -2.95 3.43
N PRO A 95 -6.82 -3.78 2.69
CA PRO A 95 -6.66 -3.58 1.26
C PRO A 95 -7.99 -3.85 0.56
N TYR A 96 -8.42 -2.92 -0.28
CA TYR A 96 -9.70 -3.04 -1.00
C TYR A 96 -9.55 -2.98 -2.52
N ARG A 97 -8.45 -2.41 -3.03
CA ARG A 97 -8.24 -2.30 -4.48
C ARG A 97 -6.76 -2.22 -4.84
N ASP A 98 -6.39 -2.94 -5.89
CA ASP A 98 -5.08 -2.81 -6.53
C ASP A 98 -5.20 -1.93 -7.79
N LEU A 99 -4.26 -1.01 -7.95
CA LEU A 99 -4.08 -0.16 -9.13
C LEU A 99 -2.70 -0.38 -9.72
N ILE A 100 -2.61 -0.27 -11.03
CA ILE A 100 -1.36 -0.31 -11.77
C ILE A 100 -1.16 1.06 -12.38
N ILE A 101 -0.06 1.72 -12.03
CA ILE A 101 0.31 3.04 -12.51
C ILE A 101 1.63 2.90 -13.27
N GLU A 102 1.66 3.40 -14.50
CA GLU A 102 2.88 3.44 -15.30
C GLU A 102 3.46 4.85 -15.23
N TYR A 103 4.72 4.95 -14.79
CA TYR A 103 5.43 6.19 -14.59
C TYR A 103 6.67 6.23 -15.50
N ARG A 104 6.85 7.33 -16.22
CA ARG A 104 8.02 7.57 -17.08
C ARG A 104 9.01 8.44 -16.32
N PHE A 105 10.19 7.91 -16.05
CA PHE A 105 11.28 8.68 -15.45
C PHE A 105 12.31 9.02 -16.54
N ASN A 106 12.60 10.31 -16.71
CA ASN A 106 13.59 10.80 -17.66
C ASN A 106 14.85 11.19 -16.89
N THR A 107 15.97 10.55 -17.22
CA THR A 107 17.24 10.68 -16.50
C THR A 107 18.13 11.83 -17.02
N LYS A 108 17.54 12.82 -17.72
CA LYS A 108 18.26 13.95 -18.32
C LYS A 108 18.87 14.90 -17.30
#